data_AF-A0A0Q3VMT9-F1
#
_entry.id   AF-A0A0Q3VMT9-F1
#
_cell.length_a   1.000
_cell.length_b   1.000
_cell.length_c   1.000
_cell.angle_alpha   90.00
_cell.angle_beta   90.00
_cell.angle_gamma   90.00
#
_symmetry.space_group_name_H-M   'P 1'
#
loop_
_entity.id
_entity.type
_entity.pdbx_description
1 polymer ?
#
loop_
_entity_poly.entity_id
_entity_poly.type
_entity_poly.pdbx_seq_one_letter_code
_entity_poly.pdbx_strand_id
1 'polypeptide(L)'
;MERATQTILFLILFVHHSAAQNATKNGEFPIGVILDLDTLVAKIARTSIQMALEDFYAAHKNYNTKLVLHIRDSYSNNIQAASA
;
A
#
# COMPACT_ATOMS: atom_id res chain seq x y z
N MET A 1 -33.84 35.40 4.55
CA MET A 1 -32.60 35.23 5.35
C MET A 1 -32.06 33.80 5.31
N GLU A 2 -32.91 32.78 5.10
CA GLU A 2 -32.53 31.35 5.15
C GLU A 2 -31.57 30.89 4.03
N ARG A 3 -31.67 31.50 2.83
CA ARG A 3 -30.81 31.14 1.68
C ARG A 3 -29.34 31.51 1.91
N ALA A 4 -29.08 32.68 2.50
CA ALA A 4 -27.73 33.12 2.84
C ALA A 4 -27.12 32.23 3.94
N THR A 5 -27.91 31.85 4.94
CA THR A 5 -27.48 30.92 6.00
C THR A 5 -27.10 29.55 5.45
N GLN A 6 -27.86 29.02 4.49
CA GLN A 6 -27.52 27.75 3.82
C GLN A 6 -26.22 27.85 3.03
N THR A 7 -26.03 28.92 2.26
CA THR A 7 -24.78 29.12 1.50
C THR A 7 -23.56 29.21 2.43
N ILE A 8 -23.71 29.91 3.57
CA ILE A 8 -22.67 30.01 4.59
C ILE A 8 -22.36 28.63 5.20
N LEU A 9 -23.39 27.84 5.49
CA LEU A 9 -23.21 26.48 6.02
C LEU A 9 -22.47 25.58 5.02
N PHE A 10 -22.83 25.65 3.73
CA PHE A 10 -22.15 24.93 2.66
C PHE A 10 -20.67 25.34 2.51
N LEU A 11 -20.38 26.65 2.59
CA LEU A 11 -19.00 27.15 2.55
C LEU A 11 -18.17 26.68 3.75
N ILE A 12 -18.75 26.68 4.95
CA ILE A 12 -18.09 26.17 6.16
C ILE A 12 -17.78 24.67 6.01
N LEU A 13 -18.71 23.86 5.49
CA LEU A 13 -18.48 22.44 5.24
C LEU A 13 -17.36 22.20 4.20
N PHE A 14 -17.26 23.04 3.18
CA PHE A 14 -16.22 22.96 2.16
C PHE A 14 -14.82 23.27 2.71
N VAL A 15 -14.71 24.25 3.60
CA VAL A 15 -13.44 24.61 4.26
C VAL A 15 -12.98 23.49 5.21
N HIS A 16 -13.90 22.84 5.93
CA HIS A 16 -13.57 21.69 6.78
C HIS A 16 -13.09 20.46 5.99
N HIS A 17 -13.55 20.28 4.74
CA HIS A 17 -13.08 19.19 3.89
C HIS A 17 -11.68 19.45 3.28
N SER A 18 -11.23 20.71 3.26
CA SER A 18 -10.01 21.13 2.56
C SER A 18 -8.75 21.07 3.43
N ALA A 19 -8.85 20.72 4.71
CA ALA A 19 -7.74 20.76 5.66
C ALA A 19 -7.23 19.37 6.05
N ALA A 20 -6.60 18.65 5.11
CA ALA A 20 -5.69 17.53 5.43
C ALA A 20 -4.82 17.18 4.22
N GLN A 21 -3.90 18.07 3.83
CA GLN A 21 -2.77 17.71 2.97
C GLN A 21 -1.49 17.71 3.80
N ASN A 22 -1.37 16.76 4.73
CA ASN A 22 -0.08 16.44 5.29
C ASN A 22 0.69 15.63 4.25
N ALA A 23 1.58 16.31 3.54
CA ALA A 23 2.64 15.70 2.75
C ALA A 23 3.68 15.03 3.68
N THR A 24 3.25 14.00 4.40
CA THR A 24 4.15 13.03 5.00
C THR A 24 4.61 12.13 3.87
N LYS A 25 5.93 11.89 3.75
CA LYS A 25 6.50 10.97 2.76
C LYS A 25 5.58 9.76 2.59
N ASN A 26 5.09 9.62 1.35
CA ASN A 26 4.06 8.71 0.86
C ASN A 26 3.88 7.46 1.71
N GLY A 27 2.62 7.06 1.92
CA GLY A 27 2.20 5.88 2.66
C GLY A 27 2.70 4.54 2.11
N GLU A 28 3.89 4.45 1.53
CA GLU A 28 4.51 3.21 1.13
C GLU A 28 5.20 2.54 2.33
N PHE A 29 4.86 1.27 2.55
CA PHE A 29 5.50 0.43 3.55
C PHE A 29 6.30 -0.66 2.83
N PRO A 30 7.65 -0.58 2.83
CA PRO A 30 8.49 -1.52 2.11
C PRO A 30 8.55 -2.88 2.82
N ILE A 31 8.41 -3.96 2.04
CA ILE A 31 8.48 -5.35 2.52
C ILE A 31 9.54 -6.09 1.69
N GLY A 32 10.57 -6.58 2.36
CA GLY A 32 11.59 -7.43 1.74
C GLY A 32 11.10 -8.88 1.62
N VAL A 33 11.27 -9.47 0.44
CA VAL A 33 10.95 -10.87 0.16
C VAL A 33 12.12 -11.49 -0.58
N ILE A 34 12.67 -12.58 -0.04
CA ILE A 34 13.83 -13.28 -0.63
C ILE A 34 13.39 -14.68 -0.98
N LEU A 35 13.49 -15.05 -2.25
CA LEU A 35 13.04 -16.33 -2.78
C LEU A 35 14.04 -16.85 -3.81
N ASP A 36 14.13 -18.17 -3.97
CA ASP A 36 14.87 -18.80 -5.07
C ASP A 36 13.96 -18.83 -6.32
N LEU A 37 14.00 -17.79 -7.16
CA LEU A 37 12.97 -17.52 -8.18
C LEU A 37 12.94 -18.56 -9.31
N ASP A 38 13.96 -19.41 -9.42
CA ASP A 38 13.98 -20.51 -10.38
C ASP A 38 13.11 -21.70 -9.92
N THR A 39 12.84 -21.82 -8.62
CA THR A 39 12.06 -22.92 -8.06
C THR A 39 10.55 -22.76 -8.29
N LEU A 40 9.85 -23.89 -8.42
CA LEU A 40 8.38 -23.90 -8.45
C LEU A 40 7.78 -23.28 -7.18
N VAL A 41 8.37 -23.57 -6.02
CA VAL A 41 7.91 -23.06 -4.72
C VAL A 41 7.95 -21.54 -4.69
N ALA A 42 9.03 -20.91 -5.16
CA ALA A 42 9.13 -19.45 -5.21
C ALA A 42 8.13 -18.81 -6.15
N LYS A 43 7.86 -19.41 -7.31
CA LYS A 43 6.85 -18.93 -8.27
C LYS A 43 5.45 -18.97 -7.68
N ILE A 44 5.13 -20.06 -6.98
CA ILE A 44 3.87 -20.19 -6.22
C ILE A 44 3.82 -19.13 -5.12
N ALA A 45 4.85 -19.03 -4.28
CA ALA A 45 4.90 -18.07 -3.18
C ALA A 45 4.74 -16.62 -3.65
N ARG A 46 5.45 -16.21 -4.70
CA ARG A 46 5.33 -14.87 -5.29
C ARG A 46 3.90 -14.57 -5.75
N THR A 47 3.27 -15.52 -6.43
CA THR A 47 1.88 -15.39 -6.90
C THR A 47 0.92 -15.31 -5.71
N SER A 48 1.07 -16.20 -4.72
CA SER A 48 0.25 -16.23 -3.52
C SER A 48 0.35 -14.93 -2.70
N ILE A 49 1.55 -14.37 -2.54
CA ILE A 49 1.75 -13.10 -1.84
C ILE A 49 1.06 -11.95 -2.59
N GLN A 50 1.19 -11.91 -3.93
CA GLN A 50 0.53 -10.88 -4.73
C GLN A 50 -0.99 -10.97 -4.64
N MET A 51 -1.57 -12.18 -4.76
CA MET A 51 -3.01 -12.38 -4.60
C MET A 51 -3.50 -11.97 -3.21
N ALA A 52 -2.76 -12.35 -2.15
CA ALA A 52 -3.10 -11.94 -0.79
C ALA A 52 -3.09 -10.41 -0.61
N LEU A 53 -2.18 -9.71 -1.30
CA LEU A 53 -2.13 -8.26 -1.28
C LEU A 53 -3.34 -7.63 -1.99
N GLU A 54 -3.71 -8.19 -3.15
CA GLU A 54 -4.91 -7.77 -3.89
C GLU A 54 -6.18 -7.99 -3.05
N ASP A 55 -6.34 -9.18 -2.46
CA ASP A 55 -7.45 -9.51 -1.55
C ASP A 55 -7.50 -8.59 -0.33
N PHE A 56 -6.34 -8.28 0.26
CA PHE A 56 -6.24 -7.37 1.39
C PHE A 56 -6.77 -5.98 1.04
N TYR A 57 -6.37 -5.40 -0.10
CA TYR A 57 -6.86 -4.09 -0.52
C TYR A 57 -8.32 -4.11 -0.97
N ALA A 58 -8.78 -5.22 -1.55
CA ALA A 58 -10.19 -5.39 -1.89
C ALA A 58 -11.08 -5.37 -0.64
N ALA A 59 -10.63 -6.03 0.45
CA ALA A 59 -11.32 -6.05 1.73
C ALA A 59 -11.18 -4.73 2.52
N HIS A 60 -10.07 -4.01 2.39
CA HIS A 60 -9.75 -2.81 3.16
C HIS A 60 -9.61 -1.57 2.27
N LYS A 61 -10.70 -1.18 1.58
CA LYS A 61 -10.71 -0.07 0.59
C LYS A 61 -10.23 1.29 1.11
N ASN A 62 -10.32 1.53 2.42
CA ASN A 62 -9.90 2.79 3.07
C ASN A 62 -8.49 2.70 3.69
N TYR A 63 -7.79 1.58 3.52
CA TYR A 63 -6.42 1.45 4.00
C TYR A 63 -5.48 2.23 3.07
N ASN A 64 -4.93 3.33 3.59
CA ASN A 64 -4.15 4.28 2.79
C ASN A 64 -2.68 3.84 2.61
N THR A 65 -2.16 3.02 3.52
CA THR A 65 -0.78 2.53 3.42
C THR A 65 -0.66 1.52 2.27
N LYS A 66 0.19 1.80 1.31
CA LYS A 66 0.59 0.96 0.18
C LYS A 66 1.75 0.05 0.57
N LEU A 67 1.54 -1.25 0.68
CA LEU A 67 2.62 -2.21 0.90
C LEU A 67 3.37 -2.41 -0.42
N VAL A 68 4.69 -2.25 -0.41
CA VAL A 68 5.54 -2.38 -1.59
C VAL A 68 6.47 -3.56 -1.42
N LEU A 69 6.30 -4.59 -2.25
CA LEU A 69 7.11 -5.79 -2.21
C LEU A 69 8.43 -5.56 -2.96
N HIS A 70 9.55 -5.76 -2.27
CA HIS A 70 10.89 -5.80 -2.84
C HIS A 70 11.35 -7.26 -2.89
N ILE A 71 11.16 -7.89 -4.04
CA ILE A 71 11.51 -9.30 -4.24
C ILE A 71 12.94 -9.41 -4.74
N ARG A 72 13.79 -10.14 -4.02
CA ARG A 72 15.16 -10.47 -4.40
C ARG A 72 15.29 -11.98 -4.65
N ASP A 73 16.03 -12.33 -5.70
CA ASP A 73 16.39 -13.71 -6.00
C ASP A 73 17.57 -14.18 -5.14
N SER A 74 17.46 -15.38 -4.55
CA SER A 74 18.56 -16.01 -3.81
C SER A 74 19.47 -16.86 -4.70
N TYR A 75 19.08 -17.19 -5.93
CA TYR A 75 19.87 -18.03 -6.84
C TYR A 75 20.33 -19.36 -6.22
N SER A 76 19.45 -20.01 -5.45
CA SER A 76 19.77 -21.22 -4.67
C SER A 76 21.01 -21.10 -3.76
N ASN A 77 21.37 -19.87 -3.38
CA ASN A 77 22.59 -19.57 -2.66
C ASN A 77 22.29 -18.92 -1.30
N ASN A 78 22.69 -19.60 -0.24
CA ASN A 78 22.44 -19.17 1.14
C ASN A 78 23.17 -17.87 1.50
N ILE A 79 24.34 -17.59 0.90
CA ILE A 79 25.08 -16.35 1.12
C ILE A 79 24.34 -15.19 0.45
N GLN A 80 23.89 -15.39 -0.78
CA GLN A 80 23.08 -14.38 -1.50
C GLN A 80 21.79 -14.09 -0.74
N ALA A 81 21.11 -15.12 -0.25
CA ALA A 81 19.92 -14.97 0.59
C ALA A 81 20.19 -14.19 1.88
N ALA A 82 21.30 -14.48 2.58
CA ALA A 82 21.65 -13.83 3.84
C ALA A 82 22.16 -12.38 3.67
N SER A 83 22.76 -12.07 2.52
CA SER A 83 23.29 -10.74 2.19
C SER A 83 22.24 -9.74 1.66
N ALA A 84 20.99 -10.20 1.56
CA ALA A 84 19.91 -9.54 0.84
C ALA A 84 19.43 -8.22 1.46
#